data_AF-A0AA39SXM5-F1
#
_entry.id   AF-A0AA39SXM5-F1
#
_cell.length_a   1.000
_cell.length_b   1.000
_cell.length_c   1.000
_cell.angle_alpha   90.00
_cell.angle_beta   90.00
_cell.angle_gamma   90.00
#
_symmetry.space_group_name_H-M   'P 1'
#
loop_
_entity.id
_entity.type
_entity.pdbx_description
1 polymer ?
#
loop_
_entity_poly.entity_id
_entity_poly.type
_entity_poly.pdbx_seq_one_letter_code
_entity_poly.pdbx_strand_id
1 'polypeptide(L)'
;MAFSYVTRTFFAWFPEAKDWLKSSLEEGTKDVLMDLISFNGCFYFLTMEYNIRVVDAAYAYSTVESNGYAYQIDTRFYKVKMSPDIPTKCDANLQIFCHLVEFRGEILLVIRFTRNLYIETYDFKVFRLDFGQMEWVKLDSLGDFSIFLGRNCTRCYSTKELGVNKGNCIYFTDEFGPMSWIKSDHGLACSDNDDWGIFQLGGSERFSHHANKDKRSPVWLTAPLSWYFEEFRP
;
A
#
# COMPACT_ATOMS: atom_id res chain seq x y z
N MET A 1 -0.30 2.59 29.17
CA MET A 1 0.73 1.78 28.46
C MET A 1 1.54 2.72 27.60
N ALA A 2 2.84 2.84 27.86
CA ALA A 2 3.74 3.62 27.02
C ALA A 2 3.95 2.86 25.71
N PHE A 3 3.52 3.43 24.59
CA PHE A 3 3.88 2.92 23.28
C PHE A 3 5.37 3.21 23.10
N SER A 4 6.21 2.18 23.07
CA SER A 4 7.60 2.34 22.64
C SER A 4 7.58 2.80 21.19
N TYR A 5 8.23 3.94 20.93
CA TYR A 5 8.41 4.47 19.58
C TYR A 5 9.29 3.48 18.81
N VAL A 6 8.67 2.59 18.04
CA VAL A 6 9.42 1.72 17.14
C VAL A 6 9.88 2.58 15.99
N THR A 7 11.16 2.95 15.99
CA THR A 7 11.84 3.54 14.82
C THR A 7 11.63 2.61 13.64
N ARG A 8 10.80 3.04 12.68
CA ARG A 8 10.57 2.25 11.46
C ARG A 8 11.83 2.32 10.61
N THR A 9 12.57 1.23 10.64
CA THR A 9 13.68 1.00 9.72
C THR A 9 13.12 0.65 8.35
N PHE A 10 13.64 1.27 7.31
CA PHE A 10 13.43 0.82 5.94
C PHE A 10 14.77 0.42 5.30
N PHE A 11 14.67 -0.43 4.29
CA PHE A 11 15.79 -0.85 3.47
C PHE A 11 15.55 -0.35 2.06
N ALA A 12 16.49 0.41 1.51
CA ALA A 12 16.42 0.92 0.15
C ALA A 12 17.69 0.51 -0.58
N TRP A 13 17.53 0.08 -1.83
CA TRP A 13 18.64 -0.07 -2.75
C TRP A 13 18.60 1.10 -3.73
N PHE A 14 19.77 1.67 -4.01
CA PHE A 14 19.94 2.76 -4.96
C PHE A 14 20.86 2.31 -6.09
N PRO A 15 20.67 2.82 -7.32
CA PRO A 15 21.65 2.61 -8.38
C PRO A 15 23.06 2.94 -7.88
N GLU A 16 24.04 2.10 -8.22
CA GLU A 16 25.44 2.20 -7.79
C GLU A 16 25.73 1.77 -6.33
N ALA A 17 24.70 1.55 -5.50
CA ALA A 17 24.89 0.99 -4.16
C ALA A 17 25.39 -0.47 -4.24
N LYS A 18 26.47 -0.76 -3.49
CA LYS A 18 27.04 -2.12 -3.40
C LYS A 18 26.18 -3.09 -2.57
N ASP A 19 25.31 -2.58 -1.71
CA ASP A 19 24.43 -3.37 -0.84
C ASP A 19 23.15 -2.57 -0.51
N TRP A 20 22.18 -3.23 0.12
CA TRP A 20 20.97 -2.61 0.65
C TRP A 20 21.32 -1.62 1.75
N LEU A 21 20.83 -0.38 1.63
CA LEU A 21 21.00 0.66 2.62
C LEU A 21 19.88 0.57 3.66
N LYS A 22 20.27 0.23 4.90
CA LYS A 22 19.40 0.35 6.07
C LYS A 22 19.36 1.81 6.52
N SER A 23 18.18 2.35 6.76
CA SER A 23 18.01 3.66 7.40
C SER A 23 16.73 3.68 8.24
N SER A 24 16.62 4.68 9.12
CA SER A 24 15.42 4.98 9.89
C SER A 24 15.02 6.43 9.68
N LEU A 25 13.72 6.69 9.76
CA LEU A 25 13.23 8.06 9.86
C LEU A 25 13.58 8.68 11.22
N GLU A 26 13.68 10.00 11.24
CA GLU A 26 14.02 10.84 12.40
C GLU A 26 13.37 10.39 13.72
N GLU A 27 14.18 10.24 14.77
CA GLU A 27 13.75 9.88 16.13
C GLU A 27 12.87 10.99 16.74
N GLY A 28 11.79 10.60 17.43
CA GLY A 28 10.90 11.57 18.10
C GLY A 28 9.72 12.06 17.23
N THR A 29 9.68 11.69 15.96
CA THR A 29 8.44 11.78 15.18
C THR A 29 7.42 10.81 15.79
N LYS A 30 6.29 11.33 16.28
CA LYS A 30 5.20 10.50 16.82
C LYS A 30 4.42 9.77 15.71
N ASP A 31 4.81 9.97 14.47
CA ASP A 31 4.06 9.54 13.29
C ASP A 31 4.30 8.06 13.03
N VAL A 32 3.28 7.25 13.31
CA VAL A 32 3.24 5.87 12.83
C VAL A 32 2.98 5.90 11.32
N LEU A 33 3.84 5.26 10.53
CA LEU A 33 3.67 5.16 9.08
C LEU A 33 2.68 4.05 8.71
N MET A 34 1.95 4.23 7.63
CA MET A 34 1.00 3.25 7.11
C MET A 34 1.57 2.52 5.91
N ASP A 35 2.09 3.26 4.93
CA ASP A 35 2.64 2.70 3.70
C ASP A 35 3.71 3.61 3.08
N LEU A 36 4.41 3.11 2.07
CA LEU A 36 5.49 3.77 1.35
C LEU A 36 5.37 3.53 -0.15
N ILE A 37 5.65 4.56 -0.95
CA ILE A 37 5.85 4.43 -2.39
C ILE A 37 7.09 5.19 -2.87
N SER A 38 7.79 4.62 -3.86
CA SER A 38 8.79 5.36 -4.66
C SER A 38 8.08 6.00 -5.85
N PHE A 39 8.21 7.32 -6.01
CA PHE A 39 7.54 8.07 -7.05
C PHE A 39 8.38 9.29 -7.44
N ASN A 40 8.60 9.53 -8.75
CA ASN A 40 9.34 10.70 -9.25
C ASN A 40 10.67 10.98 -8.51
N GLY A 41 11.47 9.95 -8.24
CA GLY A 41 12.77 10.09 -7.58
C GLY A 41 12.73 10.39 -6.08
N CYS A 42 11.55 10.31 -5.44
CA CYS A 42 11.39 10.49 -4.01
C CYS A 42 10.71 9.26 -3.39
N PHE A 43 10.94 9.03 -2.09
CA PHE A 43 10.11 8.13 -1.30
C PHE A 43 9.06 8.93 -0.53
N TYR A 44 7.80 8.53 -0.69
CA TYR A 44 6.64 9.10 -0.03
C TYR A 44 6.13 8.14 1.02
N PHE A 45 6.11 8.58 2.26
CA PHE A 45 5.59 7.81 3.39
C PHE A 45 4.25 8.39 3.82
N LEU A 46 3.24 7.53 3.91
CA LEU A 46 1.93 7.86 4.46
C LEU A 46 1.97 7.73 5.98
N THR A 47 1.46 8.73 6.71
CA THR A 47 1.28 8.64 8.17
C THR A 47 -0.10 8.09 8.53
N MET A 48 -0.29 7.65 9.79
CA MET A 48 -1.60 7.27 10.35
C MET A 48 -2.65 8.39 10.30
N GLU A 49 -2.19 9.63 10.22
CA GLU A 49 -3.03 10.83 10.10
C GLU A 49 -3.22 11.24 8.63
N TYR A 50 -2.81 10.36 7.70
CA TYR A 50 -2.88 10.53 6.25
C TYR A 50 -2.09 11.74 5.73
N ASN A 51 -1.10 12.19 6.50
CA ASN A 51 -0.12 13.16 6.05
C ASN A 51 0.97 12.47 5.24
N ILE A 52 1.78 13.24 4.55
CA ILE A 52 2.85 12.74 3.70
C ILE A 52 4.20 13.20 4.22
N ARG A 53 5.13 12.26 4.40
CA ARG A 53 6.55 12.56 4.55
C ARG A 53 7.27 12.23 3.26
N VAL A 54 8.19 13.11 2.83
CA VAL A 54 8.95 12.94 1.59
C VAL A 54 10.42 12.99 1.88
N VAL A 55 11.16 12.10 1.24
CA VAL A 55 12.62 12.14 1.14
C VAL A 55 13.02 12.02 -0.31
N ASP A 56 13.95 12.86 -0.75
CA ASP A 56 14.57 12.72 -2.06
C ASP A 56 15.51 11.51 -2.06
N ALA A 57 15.40 10.65 -3.07
CA ALA A 57 16.16 9.40 -3.10
C ALA A 57 17.67 9.64 -3.24
N ALA A 58 18.10 10.63 -4.02
CA ALA A 58 19.52 10.94 -4.19
C ALA A 58 20.10 11.54 -2.90
N TYR A 59 19.33 12.40 -2.22
CA TYR A 59 19.70 12.91 -0.90
C TYR A 59 19.83 11.79 0.13
N ALA A 60 18.84 10.89 0.20
CA ALA A 60 18.87 9.71 1.07
C ALA A 60 20.13 8.87 0.84
N TYR A 61 20.45 8.58 -0.44
CA TYR A 61 21.65 7.85 -0.82
C TYR A 61 22.93 8.55 -0.34
N SER A 62 23.12 9.82 -0.71
CA SER A 62 24.33 10.59 -0.36
C SER A 62 24.54 10.69 1.15
N THR A 63 23.45 10.79 1.91
CA THR A 63 23.46 10.90 3.36
C THR A 63 23.92 9.60 4.00
N VAL A 64 23.37 8.45 3.56
CA VAL A 64 23.76 7.14 4.08
C VAL A 64 25.17 6.76 3.65
N GLU A 65 25.57 7.07 2.42
CA GLU A 65 26.93 6.82 1.93
C GLU A 65 27.98 7.60 2.74
N SER A 66 27.70 8.88 3.05
CA SER A 66 28.65 9.76 3.75
C SER A 66 28.71 9.52 5.26
N ASN A 67 27.60 9.12 5.89
CA ASN A 67 27.48 9.04 7.36
C ASN A 67 27.35 7.61 7.90
N GLY A 68 27.20 6.61 7.02
CA GLY A 68 27.03 5.21 7.38
C GLY A 68 25.58 4.78 7.63
N TYR A 69 25.37 3.46 7.63
CA TYR A 69 24.07 2.75 7.66
C TYR A 69 23.18 2.96 8.91
N ALA A 70 23.56 3.84 9.84
CA ALA A 70 22.81 4.13 11.06
C ALA A 70 22.33 5.59 11.14
N TYR A 71 22.58 6.40 10.10
CA TYR A 71 22.19 7.80 10.09
C TYR A 71 20.68 7.96 9.82
N GLN A 72 20.06 8.87 10.56
CA GLN A 72 18.64 9.21 10.43
C GLN A 72 18.47 10.20 9.28
N ILE A 73 17.55 9.90 8.35
CA ILE A 73 17.32 10.79 7.22
C ILE A 73 16.19 11.77 7.55
N ASP A 74 16.48 13.05 7.40
CA ASP A 74 15.50 14.11 7.53
C ASP A 74 14.43 13.99 6.45
N THR A 75 13.18 14.21 6.84
CA THR A 75 12.03 14.15 5.92
C THR A 75 11.30 15.47 5.89
N ARG A 76 10.81 15.84 4.70
CA ARG A 76 9.87 16.95 4.55
C ARG A 76 8.49 16.47 4.93
N PHE A 77 7.85 17.14 5.88
CA PHE A 77 6.48 16.84 6.30
C PHE A 77 5.48 17.75 5.60
N TYR A 78 4.47 17.14 4.99
CA TYR A 78 3.35 17.82 4.36
C TYR A 78 2.06 17.43 5.08
N LYS A 79 1.43 18.42 5.71
CA LYS A 79 0.10 18.27 6.24
C LYS A 79 -0.88 18.21 5.06
N VAL A 80 -1.63 17.12 4.94
CA VAL A 80 -2.56 16.91 3.84
C VAL A 80 -3.98 17.12 4.36
N LYS A 81 -4.76 17.94 3.65
CA LYS A 81 -6.18 18.13 3.94
C LYS A 81 -6.94 16.85 3.64
N MET A 82 -7.66 16.38 4.65
CA MET A 82 -8.45 15.16 4.61
C MET A 82 -9.74 15.35 3.80
N SER A 83 -10.08 14.35 2.99
CA SER A 83 -11.43 14.26 2.43
C SER A 83 -12.43 13.88 3.53
N PRO A 84 -13.65 14.45 3.52
CA PRO A 84 -14.72 14.03 4.43
C PRO A 84 -15.12 12.55 4.25
N ASP A 85 -14.78 11.93 3.13
CA ASP A 85 -15.01 10.51 2.88
C ASP A 85 -13.98 9.59 3.55
N ILE A 86 -12.85 10.14 4.04
CA ILE A 86 -11.85 9.38 4.78
C ILE A 86 -12.38 9.16 6.22
N PRO A 87 -12.32 7.93 6.76
CA PRO A 87 -12.81 7.65 8.09
C PRO A 87 -11.99 8.39 9.14
N THR A 88 -12.66 9.11 10.04
CA THR A 88 -12.03 9.84 11.15
C THR A 88 -12.10 9.10 12.49
N LYS A 89 -12.85 7.99 12.56
CA LYS A 89 -13.01 7.19 13.79
C LYS A 89 -12.70 5.72 13.51
N CYS A 90 -11.84 5.13 14.34
CA CYS A 90 -11.72 3.69 14.46
C CYS A 90 -12.96 3.18 15.20
N ASP A 91 -13.91 2.60 14.47
CA ASP A 91 -14.81 1.61 15.07
C ASP A 91 -13.91 0.45 15.51
N ALA A 92 -14.08 -0.01 16.75
CA ALA A 92 -13.27 -1.09 17.30
C ALA A 92 -13.36 -2.39 16.47
N ASN A 93 -14.39 -2.52 15.63
CA ASN A 93 -14.61 -3.68 14.76
C ASN A 93 -14.14 -3.47 13.30
N LEU A 94 -13.64 -2.27 12.96
CA LEU A 94 -13.16 -1.93 11.61
C LEU A 94 -11.63 -1.90 11.60
N GLN A 95 -11.03 -2.68 10.71
CA GLN A 95 -9.62 -2.53 10.36
C GLN A 95 -9.50 -1.83 9.02
N ILE A 96 -8.54 -0.91 8.94
CA ILE A 96 -8.28 -0.10 7.76
C ILE A 96 -6.85 -0.37 7.32
N PHE A 97 -6.69 -0.76 6.05
CA PHE A 97 -5.39 -0.83 5.39
C PHE A 97 -5.30 0.29 4.37
N CYS A 98 -4.16 0.96 4.36
CA CYS A 98 -3.91 2.07 3.45
C CYS A 98 -2.77 1.67 2.53
N HIS A 99 -2.96 1.85 1.24
CA HIS A 99 -1.94 1.62 0.25
C HIS A 99 -1.72 2.85 -0.61
N LEU A 100 -0.45 3.17 -0.88
CA LEU A 100 -0.06 4.12 -1.89
C LEU A 100 0.16 3.38 -3.22
N VAL A 101 -0.37 3.94 -4.29
CA VAL A 101 -0.30 3.37 -5.64
C VAL A 101 0.06 4.45 -6.64
N GLU A 102 1.05 4.18 -7.50
CA GLU A 102 1.33 5.06 -8.64
C GLU A 102 0.24 4.87 -9.70
N PHE A 103 -0.32 5.99 -10.16
CA PHE A 103 -1.35 6.02 -11.19
C PHE A 103 -1.12 7.19 -12.13
N ARG A 104 -0.68 6.92 -13.37
CA ARG A 104 -0.57 7.91 -14.46
C ARG A 104 0.25 9.17 -14.07
N GLY A 105 1.33 9.00 -13.32
CA GLY A 105 2.13 10.14 -12.83
C GLY A 105 1.49 10.87 -11.66
N GLU A 106 0.60 10.21 -10.91
CA GLU A 106 -0.01 10.68 -9.68
C GLU A 106 0.12 9.61 -8.59
N ILE A 107 -0.11 10.00 -7.33
CA ILE A 107 -0.18 9.08 -6.19
C ILE A 107 -1.63 8.93 -5.77
N LEU A 108 -2.10 7.68 -5.73
CA LEU A 108 -3.37 7.32 -5.12
C LEU A 108 -3.16 6.77 -3.72
N LEU A 109 -4.08 7.10 -2.82
CA LEU A 109 -4.34 6.42 -1.56
C LEU A 109 -5.53 5.49 -1.77
N VAL A 110 -5.32 4.20 -1.59
CA VAL A 110 -6.37 3.18 -1.58
C VAL A 110 -6.59 2.72 -0.15
N ILE A 111 -7.79 2.99 0.37
CA ILE A 111 -8.22 2.58 1.71
C ILE A 111 -9.06 1.32 1.57
N ARG A 112 -8.57 0.20 2.11
CA ARG A 112 -9.26 -1.09 2.21
C ARG A 112 -9.94 -1.18 3.57
N PHE A 113 -11.22 -1.55 3.56
CA PHE A 113 -12.02 -1.69 4.76
C PHE A 113 -12.34 -3.15 5.04
N THR A 114 -12.01 -3.62 6.25
CA THR A 114 -12.33 -4.99 6.67
C THR A 114 -13.13 -5.04 7.97
N ARG A 115 -13.89 -6.12 8.15
CA ARG A 115 -14.71 -6.40 9.35
C ARG A 115 -14.12 -7.51 10.21
N ASN A 116 -14.27 -7.36 11.53
CA ASN A 116 -14.13 -8.43 12.54
C ASN A 116 -12.73 -9.09 12.65
N LEU A 117 -12.66 -10.16 13.43
CA LEU A 117 -11.48 -11.02 13.62
C LEU A 117 -11.08 -11.82 12.36
N TYR A 118 -11.92 -11.83 11.32
CA TYR A 118 -11.78 -12.65 10.13
C TYR A 118 -11.30 -11.90 8.88
N ILE A 119 -11.02 -10.59 9.02
CA ILE A 119 -10.40 -9.76 7.99
C ILE A 119 -11.17 -9.88 6.65
N GLU A 120 -12.50 -9.77 6.70
CA GLU A 120 -13.31 -9.79 5.48
C GLU A 120 -13.36 -8.39 4.88
N THR A 121 -12.88 -8.23 3.65
CA THR A 121 -12.97 -6.97 2.91
C THR A 121 -14.38 -6.71 2.43
N TYR A 122 -14.92 -5.54 2.80
CA TYR A 122 -16.28 -5.17 2.42
C TYR A 122 -16.37 -3.89 1.59
N ASP A 123 -15.32 -3.06 1.58
CA ASP A 123 -15.32 -1.81 0.83
C ASP A 123 -13.91 -1.33 0.50
N PHE A 124 -13.83 -0.49 -0.53
CA PHE A 124 -12.63 0.28 -0.87
C PHE A 124 -13.00 1.73 -1.16
N LYS A 125 -12.12 2.65 -0.77
CA LYS A 125 -12.17 4.05 -1.20
C LYS A 125 -10.82 4.46 -1.78
N VAL A 126 -10.86 5.21 -2.87
CA VAL A 126 -9.67 5.67 -3.57
C VAL A 126 -9.63 7.19 -3.53
N PHE A 127 -8.46 7.74 -3.24
CA PHE A 127 -8.19 9.16 -3.20
C PHE A 127 -6.93 9.45 -4.02
N ARG A 128 -6.90 10.61 -4.65
CA ARG A 128 -5.75 11.13 -5.40
C ARG A 128 -5.11 12.24 -4.60
N LEU A 129 -3.78 12.25 -4.51
CA LEU A 129 -3.06 13.35 -3.87
C LEU A 129 -2.99 14.54 -4.82
N ASP A 130 -3.65 15.64 -4.46
CA ASP A 130 -3.43 16.92 -5.13
C ASP A 130 -2.21 17.61 -4.53
N PHE A 131 -1.07 17.57 -5.21
CA PHE A 131 0.15 18.21 -4.75
C PHE A 131 0.07 19.74 -4.66
N GLY A 132 -0.79 20.37 -5.46
CA GLY A 132 -0.93 21.83 -5.50
C GLY A 132 -1.68 22.36 -4.29
N GLN A 133 -2.71 21.64 -3.85
CA GLN A 133 -3.52 22.00 -2.67
C GLN A 133 -3.15 21.21 -1.41
N MET A 134 -2.29 20.20 -1.54
CA MET A 134 -2.00 19.21 -0.50
C MET A 134 -3.30 18.66 0.11
N GLU A 135 -4.15 18.08 -0.73
CA GLU A 135 -5.42 17.49 -0.31
C GLU A 135 -5.65 16.11 -0.93
N TRP A 136 -6.34 15.25 -0.18
CA TRP A 136 -6.84 13.97 -0.71
C TRP A 136 -8.17 14.21 -1.41
N VAL A 137 -8.20 14.06 -2.73
CA VAL A 137 -9.42 14.20 -3.55
C VAL A 137 -9.98 12.82 -3.84
N LYS A 138 -11.24 12.56 -3.48
CA LYS A 138 -11.87 11.26 -3.75
C LYS A 138 -11.91 11.00 -5.26
N LEU A 139 -11.60 9.76 -5.62
CA LEU A 139 -11.67 9.27 -6.99
C LEU A 139 -12.73 8.15 -7.05
N ASP A 140 -13.79 8.38 -7.81
CA ASP A 140 -14.92 7.43 -7.94
C ASP A 140 -14.74 6.46 -9.12
N SER A 141 -13.75 6.68 -9.99
CA SER A 141 -13.45 5.77 -11.10
C SER A 141 -11.97 5.76 -11.48
N LEU A 142 -11.45 4.57 -11.76
CA LEU A 142 -10.14 4.33 -12.37
C LEU A 142 -10.21 4.29 -13.90
N GLY A 143 -11.41 4.40 -14.49
CA GLY A 143 -11.62 4.28 -15.93
C GLY A 143 -11.25 2.90 -16.46
N ASP A 144 -10.34 2.84 -17.42
CA ASP A 144 -9.82 1.61 -18.03
C ASP A 144 -8.60 1.05 -17.29
N PHE A 145 -8.37 1.45 -16.04
CA PHE A 145 -7.28 0.92 -15.23
C PHE A 145 -7.80 0.00 -14.13
N SER A 146 -6.94 -0.91 -13.71
CA SER A 146 -7.16 -1.78 -12.56
C SER A 146 -5.98 -1.75 -11.61
N ILE A 147 -6.27 -1.74 -10.31
CA ILE A 147 -5.29 -1.77 -9.23
C ILE A 147 -5.16 -3.19 -8.72
N PHE A 148 -3.93 -3.64 -8.47
CA PHE A 148 -3.61 -4.92 -7.88
C PHE A 148 -2.94 -4.65 -6.53
N LEU A 149 -3.60 -5.07 -5.46
CA LEU A 149 -3.15 -4.94 -4.08
C LEU A 149 -2.76 -6.32 -3.56
N GLY A 150 -1.55 -6.41 -3.01
CA GLY A 150 -1.13 -7.55 -2.22
C GLY A 150 -0.23 -7.12 -1.09
N ARG A 151 0.17 -8.09 -0.26
CA ARG A 151 0.82 -7.90 1.04
C ARG A 151 1.94 -6.86 1.11
N ASN A 152 2.73 -6.69 0.05
CA ASN A 152 3.81 -5.69 -0.03
C ASN A 152 4.01 -5.15 -1.45
N CYS A 153 2.99 -5.23 -2.29
CA CYS A 153 3.10 -4.84 -3.69
C CYS A 153 1.78 -4.26 -4.16
N THR A 154 1.83 -2.99 -4.56
CA THR A 154 0.74 -2.32 -5.24
C THR A 154 1.17 -1.96 -6.65
N ARG A 155 0.33 -2.30 -7.62
CA ARG A 155 0.52 -1.88 -9.01
C ARG A 155 -0.80 -1.47 -9.63
N CYS A 156 -0.71 -0.58 -10.62
CA CYS A 156 -1.85 -0.22 -11.45
C CYS A 156 -1.50 -0.41 -12.93
N TYR A 157 -2.47 -0.91 -13.71
CA TYR A 157 -2.28 -1.18 -15.14
C TYR A 157 -3.48 -0.76 -15.97
N SER A 158 -3.19 -0.29 -17.18
CA SER A 158 -4.20 -0.06 -18.22
C SER A 158 -4.73 -1.41 -18.71
N THR A 159 -6.01 -1.68 -18.48
CA THR A 159 -6.63 -2.94 -18.91
C THR A 159 -6.78 -3.00 -20.42
N LYS A 160 -6.90 -1.85 -21.10
CA LYS A 160 -6.87 -1.80 -22.56
C LYS A 160 -5.54 -2.25 -23.14
N GLU A 161 -4.42 -1.80 -22.57
CA GLU A 161 -3.09 -2.23 -23.00
C GLU A 161 -2.87 -3.73 -22.76
N LEU A 162 -3.48 -4.27 -21.70
CA LEU A 162 -3.47 -5.71 -21.42
C LEU A 162 -4.45 -6.53 -22.28
N GLY A 163 -5.29 -5.88 -23.11
CA GLY A 163 -6.35 -6.56 -23.87
C GLY A 163 -7.47 -7.12 -22.99
N VAL A 164 -7.59 -6.65 -21.75
CA VAL A 164 -8.58 -7.09 -20.75
C VAL A 164 -9.72 -6.07 -20.67
N ASN A 165 -10.95 -6.52 -20.90
CA ASN A 165 -12.14 -5.68 -20.81
C ASN A 165 -12.71 -5.61 -19.38
N LYS A 166 -11.85 -5.33 -18.39
CA LYS A 166 -12.23 -5.28 -16.96
C LYS A 166 -11.44 -4.22 -16.20
N GLY A 167 -11.65 -2.96 -16.59
CA GLY A 167 -11.16 -1.78 -15.89
C GLY A 167 -12.05 -1.39 -14.71
N ASN A 168 -11.66 -0.34 -13.99
CA ASN A 168 -12.35 0.19 -12.83
C ASN A 168 -12.48 -0.81 -11.66
N CYS A 169 -11.50 -1.70 -11.55
CA CYS A 169 -11.47 -2.77 -10.55
C CYS A 169 -10.23 -2.69 -9.66
N ILE A 170 -10.41 -3.11 -8.41
CA ILE A 170 -9.36 -3.37 -7.45
C ILE A 170 -9.32 -4.87 -7.21
N TYR A 171 -8.20 -5.48 -7.55
CA TYR A 171 -7.88 -6.87 -7.32
C TYR A 171 -7.06 -6.93 -6.04
N PHE A 172 -7.49 -7.68 -5.04
CA PHE A 172 -6.82 -7.71 -3.74
C PHE A 172 -6.54 -9.13 -3.28
N THR A 173 -5.46 -9.31 -2.54
CA THR A 173 -5.12 -10.57 -1.85
C THR A 173 -4.96 -10.32 -0.36
N ASP A 174 -4.87 -11.39 0.41
CA ASP A 174 -4.66 -11.26 1.86
C ASP A 174 -3.34 -10.53 2.17
N GLU A 175 -3.40 -9.66 3.17
CA GLU A 175 -2.27 -8.90 3.72
C GLU A 175 -1.67 -9.58 4.95
N PHE A 176 -2.37 -10.56 5.52
CA PHE A 176 -1.91 -11.30 6.67
C PHE A 176 -0.99 -12.44 6.25
N GLY A 177 0.20 -12.46 6.83
CA GLY A 177 1.05 -13.65 6.77
C GLY A 177 0.59 -14.73 7.73
N PRO A 178 1.36 -15.83 7.83
CA PRO A 178 1.21 -16.81 8.91
C PRO A 178 1.60 -16.24 10.30
N MET A 179 1.27 -14.98 10.61
CA MET A 179 1.44 -14.31 11.91
C MET A 179 0.41 -14.79 12.96
N SER A 180 -0.22 -15.95 12.75
CA SER A 180 -1.08 -16.62 13.73
C SER A 180 -0.35 -17.09 14.99
N TRP A 181 0.97 -16.92 15.13
CA TRP A 181 1.73 -17.42 16.28
C TRP A 181 1.59 -16.59 17.57
N ILE A 182 0.94 -15.41 17.54
CA ILE A 182 0.77 -14.56 18.76
C ILE A 182 -0.62 -14.71 19.41
N LYS A 183 -1.49 -15.62 18.96
CA LYS A 183 -2.81 -15.83 19.60
C LYS A 183 -3.14 -17.29 19.91
N SER A 184 -2.17 -18.08 20.35
CA SER A 184 -2.44 -19.40 20.93
C SER A 184 -3.10 -19.37 22.32
N ASP A 185 -3.05 -18.24 23.03
CA ASP A 185 -3.41 -18.24 24.46
C ASP A 185 -4.88 -17.92 24.77
N HIS A 186 -5.69 -17.57 23.75
CA HIS A 186 -7.11 -17.20 23.93
C HIS A 186 -8.12 -18.02 23.13
N GLY A 187 -7.71 -19.13 22.50
CA GLY A 187 -8.66 -20.08 21.90
C GLY A 187 -9.55 -19.52 20.78
N LEU A 188 -9.23 -18.35 20.23
CA LEU A 188 -9.89 -17.82 19.05
C LEU A 188 -9.22 -18.43 17.83
N ALA A 189 -9.89 -19.43 17.25
CA ALA A 189 -9.48 -20.05 16.00
C ALA A 189 -9.14 -18.97 14.97
N CYS A 190 -7.94 -19.06 14.40
CA CYS A 190 -7.59 -18.34 13.18
C CYS A 190 -8.65 -18.72 12.13
N SER A 191 -9.34 -17.77 11.50
CA SER A 191 -10.22 -18.14 10.40
C SER A 191 -9.41 -18.79 9.28
N ASP A 192 -9.95 -19.88 8.77
CA ASP A 192 -9.42 -20.67 7.66
C ASP A 192 -9.52 -19.96 6.29
N ASN A 193 -9.53 -18.62 6.27
CA ASN A 193 -9.98 -17.82 5.13
C ASN A 193 -8.93 -16.76 4.76
N ASP A 194 -8.14 -17.03 3.72
CA ASP A 194 -7.37 -15.99 3.01
C ASP A 194 -8.35 -15.12 2.22
N ASP A 195 -8.44 -13.82 2.51
CA ASP A 195 -9.36 -12.87 1.86
C ASP A 195 -8.75 -12.26 0.59
N TRP A 196 -9.21 -12.73 -0.57
CA TRP A 196 -8.82 -12.21 -1.88
C TRP A 196 -10.04 -12.03 -2.79
N GLY A 197 -9.97 -11.11 -3.74
CA GLY A 197 -11.15 -10.79 -4.51
C GLY A 197 -11.00 -9.68 -5.53
N ILE A 198 -12.14 -9.28 -6.08
CA ILE A 198 -12.30 -8.20 -7.03
C ILE A 198 -13.37 -7.25 -6.51
N PHE A 199 -13.05 -5.96 -6.47
CA PHE A 199 -13.97 -4.90 -6.12
C PHE A 199 -14.08 -3.91 -7.27
N GLN A 200 -15.30 -3.67 -7.76
CA GLN A 200 -15.55 -2.64 -8.77
C GLN A 200 -15.86 -1.30 -8.10
N LEU A 201 -15.08 -0.28 -8.42
CA LEU A 201 -15.23 1.05 -7.82
C LEU A 201 -16.53 1.72 -8.31
N GLY A 202 -17.40 2.11 -7.37
CA GLY A 202 -18.72 2.67 -7.67
C GLY A 202 -19.73 1.69 -8.28
N GLY A 203 -19.35 0.42 -8.45
CA GLY A 203 -20.17 -0.64 -9.05
C GLY A 203 -20.81 -1.58 -8.02
N SER A 204 -21.59 -2.54 -8.54
CA SER A 204 -22.20 -3.61 -7.74
C SER A 204 -21.34 -4.88 -7.66
N GLU A 205 -20.34 -5.03 -8.54
CA GLU A 205 -19.47 -6.21 -8.53
C GLU A 205 -18.54 -6.16 -7.31
N ARG A 206 -18.82 -7.05 -6.35
CA ARG A 206 -17.99 -7.31 -5.18
C ARG A 206 -17.89 -8.82 -5.06
N PHE A 207 -16.72 -9.35 -5.40
CA PHE A 207 -16.42 -10.76 -5.28
C PHE A 207 -15.29 -10.92 -4.27
N SER A 208 -15.56 -11.58 -3.16
CA SER A 208 -14.55 -12.08 -2.23
C SER A 208 -14.56 -13.60 -2.26
N HIS A 209 -13.38 -14.20 -2.25
CA HIS A 209 -13.20 -15.63 -2.07
C HIS A 209 -12.33 -15.87 -0.85
N HIS A 210 -12.67 -16.92 -0.12
CA HIS A 210 -11.94 -17.37 1.05
C HIS A 210 -11.20 -18.66 0.68
N ALA A 211 -9.88 -18.60 0.50
CA ALA A 211 -9.10 -19.81 0.24
C ALA A 211 -8.73 -20.51 1.56
N ASN A 212 -8.70 -21.86 1.52
CA ASN A 212 -8.27 -22.70 2.62
C ASN A 212 -6.75 -22.56 2.87
N LYS A 213 -6.35 -22.43 4.14
CA LYS A 213 -4.99 -22.26 4.71
C LYS A 213 -3.89 -23.15 4.11
N ASP A 214 -4.23 -24.32 3.56
CA ASP A 214 -3.26 -25.22 2.92
C ASP A 214 -2.74 -24.70 1.56
N LYS A 215 -3.32 -23.61 1.06
CA LYS A 215 -2.91 -22.94 -0.18
C LYS A 215 -2.34 -21.57 0.17
N ARG A 216 -1.09 -21.32 -0.25
CA ARG A 216 -0.44 -20.00 -0.09
C ARG A 216 -1.34 -18.91 -0.66
N SER A 217 -1.35 -17.74 0.01
CA SER A 217 -2.08 -16.57 -0.46
C SER A 217 -1.72 -16.27 -1.92
N PRO A 218 -2.72 -15.97 -2.76
CA PRO A 218 -2.47 -15.72 -4.16
C PRO A 218 -1.48 -14.56 -4.29
N VAL A 219 -0.46 -14.73 -5.13
CA VAL A 219 0.44 -13.66 -5.53
C VAL A 219 -0.03 -13.16 -6.89
N TRP A 220 -0.17 -11.84 -7.04
CA TRP A 220 -0.38 -11.26 -8.35
C TRP A 220 0.88 -11.43 -9.20
N LEU A 221 0.82 -12.37 -10.14
CA LEU A 221 1.79 -12.48 -11.22
C LEU A 221 1.25 -11.67 -12.40
N THR A 222 1.77 -10.45 -12.56
CA THR A 222 1.60 -9.73 -13.81
C THR A 222 2.72 -10.17 -14.75
N ALA A 223 2.36 -10.66 -15.94
CA ALA A 223 3.37 -10.97 -16.94
C ALA A 223 4.21 -9.71 -17.23
N PRO A 224 5.50 -9.86 -17.58
CA PRO A 224 6.31 -8.73 -18.00
C PRO A 224 5.58 -7.93 -19.08
N LEU A 225 5.66 -6.59 -19.04
CA LEU A 225 5.08 -5.74 -20.09
C LEU A 225 5.52 -6.18 -21.50
N SER A 226 6.71 -6.78 -21.61
CA SER A 226 7.26 -7.34 -22.84
C SER A 226 6.44 -8.47 -23.47
N TRP A 227 5.65 -9.21 -22.69
CA TRP A 227 4.77 -10.29 -23.19
C TRP A 227 3.51 -9.77 -23.88
N TYR A 228 3.17 -8.49 -23.69
CA TYR A 228 2.01 -7.86 -24.31
C TYR A 228 2.37 -7.18 -25.65
N PHE A 229 3.66 -7.09 -26.00
CA PHE A 229 4.08 -6.74 -27.35
C PHE A 229 3.95 -7.96 -28.28
N GLU A 230 3.57 -7.73 -29.54
CA GLU A 230 3.19 -8.77 -30.51
C GLU A 230 4.27 -9.84 -30.77
N GLU A 231 5.51 -9.62 -30.38
CA GLU A 231 6.64 -10.51 -30.62
C GLU A 231 6.62 -11.82 -29.81
N PHE A 232 5.70 -11.99 -28.85
CA PHE A 232 5.66 -13.18 -27.97
C PHE A 232 4.29 -13.87 -27.85
N ARG A 233 3.37 -13.66 -28.78
CA ARG A 233 2.18 -14.52 -28.85
C ARG A 233 2.59 -15.92 -29.37
N PRO A 234 2.27 -17.02 -28.66
CA PRO A 234 2.50 -18.38 -29.16
C PRO A 234 1.62 -18.71 -30.37
#